data_AF-A0A7C5VKG6-F1
#
_entry.id   AF-A0A7C5VKG6-F1
#
_cell.length_a   1.000
_cell.length_b   1.000
_cell.length_c   1.000
_cell.angle_alpha   90.00
_cell.angle_beta   90.00
_cell.angle_gamma   90.00
#
_symmetry.space_group_name_H-M   'P 1'
#
loop_
_entity.id
_entity.type
_entity.pdbx_description
1 polymer ?
#
loop_
_entity_poly.entity_id
_entity_poly.type
_entity_poly.pdbx_seq_one_letter_code
_entity_poly.pdbx_strand_id
1 'polypeptide(L)'
;MILIIFLISSCGLLQDKGTTILSLKVSEEILSEPIYVKYVNGKINYVITFKSNNSLILLVNGTTNIIPEIPIERIIFSNNPKRFLIIGVKNDTKYVFLNNKLIGKYKDLDEIFFSKNGNIITIQNESLKEFSKHINSNISFSIIQKGSAKYILTSDGKEFGPFTEVETPFQTIDLQNWWIVGKVNHSNYTLIINGIFRLDNLQDIGIPYFYETNFILTVKISNSNYLVVNGKLLPHPLKNLEQTTIHKKTWLAIEKSITNRIIGENITKTNIKTLYTTTNRIL
;
A
#
# COMPACT_ATOMS: atom_id res chain seq x y z
N MET A 1 41.20 -6.72 -1.55
CA MET A 1 40.98 -8.02 -2.20
C MET A 1 39.95 -7.83 -3.30
N ILE A 2 40.32 -8.00 -4.57
CA ILE A 2 39.42 -7.84 -5.71
C ILE A 2 38.86 -9.24 -6.03
N LEU A 3 37.59 -9.48 -5.75
CA LEU A 3 36.90 -10.69 -6.16
C LEU A 3 36.62 -10.60 -7.66
N ILE A 4 37.37 -11.32 -8.48
CA ILE A 4 37.13 -11.41 -9.92
C ILE A 4 36.21 -12.59 -10.16
N ILE A 5 34.94 -12.31 -10.46
CA ILE A 5 33.97 -13.35 -10.83
C ILE A 5 34.06 -13.54 -12.34
N PHE A 6 34.67 -14.64 -12.77
CA PHE A 6 34.57 -15.09 -14.15
C PHE A 6 33.21 -15.75 -14.38
N LEU A 7 32.30 -15.03 -15.04
CA LEU A 7 31.14 -15.66 -15.67
C LEU A 7 31.65 -16.37 -16.93
N ILE A 8 31.89 -17.69 -16.82
CA ILE A 8 32.23 -18.53 -17.97
C ILE A 8 30.99 -18.58 -18.87
N SER A 9 31.04 -17.89 -20.02
CA SER A 9 29.93 -17.79 -20.98
C SER A 9 29.76 -19.05 -21.85
N SER A 10 30.34 -20.17 -21.46
CA SER A 10 30.31 -21.43 -22.21
C SER A 10 29.87 -22.57 -21.31
N CYS A 11 28.56 -22.66 -21.05
CA CYS A 11 27.97 -23.87 -20.49
C CYS A 11 26.75 -24.23 -21.34
N GLY A 12 26.76 -25.44 -21.90
CA GLY A 12 25.68 -25.97 -22.72
C GLY A 12 24.34 -25.89 -21.97
N LEU A 13 23.34 -25.38 -22.66
CA LEU A 13 21.95 -25.36 -22.22
C LEU A 13 21.43 -26.80 -22.11
N LEU A 14 21.49 -27.38 -20.91
CA LEU A 14 20.61 -28.50 -20.56
C LEU A 14 19.26 -27.90 -20.15
N GLN A 15 18.35 -27.83 -21.12
CA GLN A 15 16.93 -27.59 -20.86
C GLN A 15 16.30 -28.89 -20.39
N ASP A 16 16.10 -29.02 -19.08
CA ASP A 16 15.08 -29.92 -18.55
C ASP A 16 14.17 -29.09 -17.62
N LYS A 17 12.87 -29.06 -17.93
CA LYS A 17 11.80 -28.49 -17.09
C LYS A 17 12.00 -27.08 -16.54
N GLY A 18 12.47 -26.14 -17.38
CA GLY A 18 12.37 -24.69 -17.11
C GLY A 18 13.26 -24.14 -15.99
N THR A 19 14.25 -24.89 -15.51
CA THR A 19 15.22 -24.42 -14.51
C THR A 19 16.64 -24.49 -15.07
N THR A 20 17.27 -23.35 -15.33
CA THR A 20 18.70 -23.30 -15.70
C THR A 20 19.53 -23.21 -14.43
N ILE A 21 20.34 -24.24 -14.16
CA ILE A 21 21.29 -24.25 -13.04
C ILE A 21 22.63 -23.71 -13.55
N LEU A 22 23.00 -22.51 -13.12
CA LEU A 22 24.33 -21.95 -13.34
C LEU A 22 25.25 -22.43 -12.21
N SER A 23 26.24 -23.25 -12.55
CA SER A 23 27.32 -23.61 -11.63
C SER A 23 28.40 -22.52 -11.66
N LEU A 24 28.55 -21.80 -10.56
CA LEU A 24 29.64 -20.84 -10.36
C LEU A 24 30.70 -21.51 -9.49
N LYS A 25 31.89 -21.73 -10.06
CA LYS A 25 33.04 -22.22 -9.32
C LYS A 25 33.78 -21.02 -8.73
N VAL A 26 33.55 -20.74 -7.45
CA VAL A 26 34.26 -19.68 -6.73
C VAL A 26 35.49 -20.30 -6.09
N SER A 27 36.67 -19.77 -6.39
CA SER A 27 37.93 -20.21 -5.78
C SER A 27 38.06 -19.61 -4.38
N GLU A 28 38.34 -20.47 -3.40
CA GLU A 28 38.46 -20.24 -1.96
C GLU A 28 37.16 -20.41 -1.15
N GLU A 29 37.38 -20.71 0.13
CA GLU A 29 36.54 -21.26 1.20
C GLU A 29 35.31 -20.40 1.56
N ILE A 30 34.61 -19.95 0.54
CA ILE A 30 33.36 -19.22 0.64
C ILE A 30 32.30 -20.28 0.82
N LEU A 31 31.76 -20.36 2.03
CA LEU A 31 30.45 -20.96 2.30
C LEU A 31 29.42 -20.19 1.47
N SER A 32 29.28 -20.54 0.20
CA SER A 32 28.24 -20.02 -0.67
C SER A 32 26.96 -20.75 -0.28
N GLU A 33 26.17 -20.09 0.55
CA GLU A 33 24.75 -20.39 0.72
C GLU A 33 24.02 -20.32 -0.65
N PRO A 34 22.80 -20.88 -0.77
CA PRO A 34 22.17 -21.15 -2.06
C PRO A 34 22.14 -19.93 -3.00
N ILE A 35 22.44 -20.19 -4.28
CA ILE A 35 22.21 -19.24 -5.36
C ILE A 35 20.69 -19.13 -5.54
N TYR A 36 20.13 -17.97 -5.24
CA TYR A 36 18.71 -17.72 -5.52
C TYR A 36 18.58 -17.26 -6.96
N VAL A 37 17.94 -18.07 -7.81
CA VAL A 37 17.66 -17.70 -9.21
C VAL A 37 16.15 -17.58 -9.40
N LYS A 38 15.69 -16.46 -9.96
CA LYS A 38 14.28 -16.22 -10.26
C LYS A 38 14.10 -15.60 -11.64
N TYR A 39 13.23 -16.19 -12.45
CA TYR A 39 12.82 -15.60 -13.72
C TYR A 39 11.69 -14.59 -13.49
N VAL A 40 11.90 -13.33 -13.90
CA VAL A 40 10.91 -12.25 -13.77
C VAL A 40 10.87 -11.47 -15.08
N ASN A 41 9.71 -11.40 -15.73
CA ASN A 41 9.47 -10.65 -16.98
C ASN A 41 10.51 -10.92 -18.08
N GLY A 42 10.83 -12.20 -18.34
CA GLY A 42 11.79 -12.55 -19.39
C GLY A 42 13.26 -12.38 -19.01
N LYS A 43 13.57 -12.06 -17.75
CA LYS A 43 14.95 -11.86 -17.26
C LYS A 43 15.25 -12.77 -16.08
N ILE A 44 16.43 -13.38 -16.10
CA ILE A 44 16.98 -14.11 -14.96
C ILE A 44 17.49 -13.08 -13.95
N ASN A 45 16.93 -13.10 -12.75
CA ASN A 45 17.49 -12.42 -11.60
C ASN A 45 18.20 -13.44 -10.72
N TYR A 46 19.37 -13.09 -10.20
CA TYR A 46 20.11 -13.97 -9.31
C TYR A 46 20.66 -13.23 -8.10
N VAL A 47 20.77 -13.93 -6.98
CA VAL A 47 21.53 -13.49 -5.80
C VAL A 47 22.56 -14.55 -5.45
N ILE A 48 23.80 -14.10 -5.26
CA ILE A 48 24.86 -14.89 -4.65
C ILE A 48 25.22 -14.24 -3.33
N THR A 49 25.30 -15.03 -2.27
CA THR A 49 25.62 -14.56 -0.92
C THR A 49 27.06 -14.95 -0.57
N PHE A 50 27.78 -14.04 0.09
CA PHE A 50 29.14 -14.27 0.59
C PHE A 50 29.24 -13.66 1.98
N LYS A 51 29.89 -14.35 2.92
CA LYS A 51 30.18 -13.79 4.25
C LYS A 51 31.57 -13.13 4.25
N SER A 52 31.66 -11.92 4.80
CA SER A 52 32.95 -11.20 4.96
C SER A 52 32.88 -10.25 6.15
N ASN A 53 33.80 -10.37 7.11
CA ASN A 53 34.00 -9.42 8.22
C ASN A 53 32.68 -8.93 8.87
N ASN A 54 31.90 -9.85 9.44
CA ASN A 54 30.60 -9.58 10.07
C ASN A 54 29.53 -8.92 9.16
N SER A 55 29.72 -9.03 7.85
CA SER A 55 28.79 -8.53 6.83
C SER A 55 28.42 -9.66 5.88
N LEU A 56 27.23 -9.55 5.32
CA LEU A 56 26.80 -10.37 4.19
C LEU A 56 26.88 -9.53 2.92
N ILE A 57 27.66 -10.03 1.97
CA ILE A 57 27.81 -9.46 0.63
C ILE A 57 26.83 -10.20 -0.28
N LEU A 58 26.02 -9.45 -0.99
CA LEU A 58 25.00 -9.92 -1.90
C LEU A 58 25.32 -9.43 -3.30
N LEU A 59 25.66 -10.35 -4.20
CA LEU A 59 25.76 -10.02 -5.62
C LEU A 59 24.40 -10.24 -6.27
N VAL A 60 23.68 -9.15 -6.53
CA VAL A 60 22.36 -9.17 -7.15
C VAL A 60 22.48 -8.65 -8.56
N ASN A 61 22.26 -9.51 -9.56
CA ASN A 61 22.38 -9.16 -10.98
C ASN A 61 23.72 -8.47 -11.32
N GLY A 62 24.82 -8.95 -10.73
CA GLY A 62 26.16 -8.39 -10.90
C GLY A 62 26.44 -7.12 -10.10
N THR A 63 25.48 -6.62 -9.32
CA THR A 63 25.67 -5.46 -8.44
C THR A 63 25.95 -5.92 -7.01
N THR A 64 27.05 -5.46 -6.43
CA THR A 64 27.40 -5.76 -5.04
C THR A 64 26.57 -4.94 -4.07
N ASN A 65 25.94 -5.61 -3.12
CA ASN A 65 25.16 -5.01 -2.03
C ASN A 65 25.73 -5.54 -0.72
N ILE A 66 25.96 -4.66 0.25
CA ILE A 66 26.50 -5.04 1.56
C ILE A 66 25.40 -4.79 2.58
N ILE A 67 25.04 -5.81 3.35
CA ILE A 67 24.11 -5.71 4.47
C ILE A 67 24.76 -6.26 5.75
N PRO A 68 24.25 -5.89 6.95
CA PRO A 68 24.70 -6.49 8.19
C PRO A 68 24.55 -8.00 8.18
N GLU A 69 25.42 -8.73 8.89
CA GLU A 69 25.29 -10.18 9.03
C GLU A 69 24.01 -10.53 9.81
N ILE A 70 22.96 -10.83 9.05
CA ILE A 70 21.65 -11.26 9.49
C ILE A 70 21.26 -12.46 8.59
N PRO A 71 20.85 -13.60 9.17
CA PRO A 71 20.33 -14.72 8.41
C PRO A 71 19.21 -14.28 7.46
N ILE A 72 19.34 -14.60 6.17
CA ILE A 72 18.31 -14.26 5.17
C ILE A 72 17.20 -15.29 5.24
N GLU A 73 15.98 -14.83 5.51
CA GLU A 73 14.76 -15.64 5.42
C GLU A 73 14.23 -15.67 3.99
N ARG A 74 14.18 -14.50 3.32
CA ARG A 74 13.54 -14.37 2.02
C ARG A 74 14.12 -13.24 1.19
N ILE A 75 14.21 -13.45 -0.13
CA ILE A 75 14.52 -12.41 -1.12
C ILE A 75 13.34 -12.28 -2.08
N ILE A 76 12.91 -11.04 -2.32
CA ILE A 76 11.76 -10.74 -3.19
C ILE A 76 12.23 -9.81 -4.29
N PHE A 77 12.02 -10.18 -5.54
CA PHE A 77 12.34 -9.34 -6.69
C PHE A 77 11.14 -8.53 -7.15
N SER A 78 11.40 -7.27 -7.48
CA SER A 78 10.44 -6.39 -8.13
C SER A 78 10.34 -6.69 -9.63
N ASN A 79 9.28 -6.20 -10.27
CA ASN A 79 9.22 -6.09 -11.73
C ASN A 79 10.28 -5.11 -12.29
N ASN A 80 10.76 -4.18 -11.45
CA ASN A 80 11.91 -3.36 -11.75
C ASN A 80 13.19 -4.14 -11.37
N PRO A 81 14.05 -4.54 -12.32
CA PRO A 81 15.22 -5.38 -12.03
C PRO A 81 16.28 -4.70 -11.16
N LYS A 82 16.15 -3.39 -10.91
CA LYS A 82 17.02 -2.63 -9.99
C LYS A 82 16.50 -2.59 -8.55
N ARG A 83 15.37 -3.26 -8.26
CA ARG A 83 14.72 -3.24 -6.95
C ARG A 83 14.46 -4.65 -6.46
N PHE A 84 14.88 -4.91 -5.23
CA PHE A 84 14.61 -6.16 -4.54
C PHE A 84 14.53 -5.92 -3.03
N LEU A 85 13.92 -6.85 -2.32
CA LEU A 85 13.85 -6.85 -0.88
C LEU A 85 14.64 -8.02 -0.33
N ILE A 86 15.27 -7.78 0.81
CA ILE A 86 15.86 -8.81 1.65
C ILE A 86 15.11 -8.76 2.97
N ILE A 87 14.63 -9.91 3.40
CA ILE A 87 14.06 -10.10 4.73
C ILE A 87 15.03 -10.99 5.48
N GLY A 88 15.64 -10.44 6.52
CA GLY A 88 16.50 -11.19 7.43
C GLY A 88 15.87 -11.32 8.80
N VAL A 89 16.19 -12.39 9.53
CA VAL A 89 15.64 -12.67 10.87
C VAL A 89 16.76 -12.74 11.89
N LYS A 90 16.62 -11.99 12.98
CA LYS A 90 17.52 -12.07 14.14
C LYS A 90 16.74 -11.80 15.42
N ASN A 91 16.79 -12.73 16.38
CA ASN A 91 16.13 -12.64 17.68
C ASN A 91 14.62 -12.33 17.53
N ASP A 92 13.90 -13.14 16.75
CA ASP A 92 12.45 -12.98 16.46
C ASP A 92 12.06 -11.61 15.89
N THR A 93 13.03 -10.85 15.38
CA THR A 93 12.81 -9.59 14.70
C THR A 93 13.15 -9.75 13.23
N LYS A 94 12.21 -9.37 12.37
CA LYS A 94 12.36 -9.32 10.92
C LYS A 94 12.92 -7.96 10.51
N TYR A 95 14.02 -7.97 9.75
CA TYR A 95 14.70 -6.80 9.22
C TYR A 95 14.44 -6.75 7.73
N VAL A 96 13.80 -5.69 7.26
CA VAL A 96 13.49 -5.54 5.84
C VAL A 96 14.45 -4.52 5.25
N PHE A 97 15.15 -4.93 4.19
CA PHE A 97 16.04 -4.08 3.42
C PHE A 97 15.46 -3.92 2.02
N LEU A 98 15.43 -2.68 1.52
CA LEU A 98 15.22 -2.39 0.10
C LEU A 98 16.57 -2.18 -0.55
N ASN A 99 16.93 -3.06 -1.48
CA ASN A 99 18.27 -3.22 -2.01
C ASN A 99 19.28 -3.50 -0.88
N ASN A 100 20.00 -2.48 -0.41
CA ASN A 100 20.94 -2.55 0.71
C ASN A 100 20.57 -1.63 1.89
N LYS A 101 19.46 -0.88 1.78
CA LYS A 101 19.03 0.08 2.81
C LYS A 101 18.01 -0.55 3.74
N LEU A 102 18.28 -0.55 5.04
CA LEU A 102 17.31 -0.94 6.06
C LEU A 102 16.11 0.02 6.01
N ILE A 103 14.91 -0.52 5.77
CA ILE A 103 13.67 0.27 5.75
C ILE A 103 12.86 0.11 7.03
N GLY A 104 13.05 -0.98 7.78
CA GLY A 104 12.34 -1.17 9.05
C GLY A 104 12.69 -2.48 9.75
N LYS A 105 12.31 -2.52 11.03
CA LYS A 105 12.38 -3.70 11.89
C LYS A 105 10.97 -4.03 12.35
N TYR A 106 10.59 -5.29 12.29
CA TYR A 106 9.22 -5.74 12.51
C TYR A 106 9.24 -6.97 13.42
N LYS A 107 8.36 -6.98 14.43
CA LYS A 107 8.16 -8.17 15.26
C LYS A 107 7.45 -9.27 14.49
N ASP A 108 6.53 -8.86 13.62
CA ASP A 108 5.81 -9.76 12.72
C ASP A 108 5.65 -9.13 11.33
N LEU A 109 5.61 -9.98 10.31
CA LEU A 109 5.64 -9.59 8.91
C LEU A 109 5.10 -10.76 8.08
N ASP A 110 3.84 -10.67 7.66
CA ASP A 110 3.21 -11.80 6.97
C ASP A 110 3.63 -11.82 5.50
N GLU A 111 3.10 -10.87 4.72
CA GLU A 111 3.39 -10.80 3.28
C GLU A 111 4.00 -9.47 2.89
N ILE A 112 5.04 -9.56 2.07
CA ILE A 112 5.58 -8.40 1.36
C ILE A 112 5.51 -8.62 -0.14
N PHE A 113 5.02 -7.62 -0.87
CA PHE A 113 5.05 -7.62 -2.32
C PHE A 113 5.45 -6.27 -2.90
N PHE A 114 6.03 -6.34 -4.09
CA PHE A 114 6.18 -5.18 -4.95
C PHE A 114 4.87 -4.88 -5.68
N SER A 115 4.53 -3.60 -5.82
CA SER A 115 3.51 -3.17 -6.79
C SER A 115 3.88 -3.56 -8.22
N LYS A 116 2.92 -3.52 -9.14
CA LYS A 116 3.12 -3.82 -10.56
C LYS A 116 4.19 -2.94 -11.21
N ASN A 117 4.25 -1.65 -10.87
CA ASN A 117 5.27 -0.70 -11.34
C ASN A 117 6.64 -0.89 -10.64
N GLY A 118 6.72 -1.81 -9.68
CA GLY A 118 7.94 -2.19 -9.01
C GLY A 118 8.45 -1.22 -7.96
N ASN A 119 7.71 -0.15 -7.66
CA ASN A 119 8.20 0.93 -6.81
C ASN A 119 7.89 0.76 -5.32
N ILE A 120 6.94 -0.10 -4.98
CA ILE A 120 6.17 0.03 -3.74
C ILE A 120 6.18 -1.25 -2.97
N ILE A 121 6.33 -1.15 -1.66
CA ILE A 121 6.43 -2.28 -0.75
C ILE A 121 5.15 -2.29 0.06
N THR A 122 4.31 -3.31 -0.15
CA THR A 122 3.20 -3.53 0.78
C THR A 122 3.61 -4.53 1.85
N ILE A 123 3.48 -4.17 3.13
CA ILE A 123 3.52 -5.11 4.26
C ILE A 123 2.07 -5.40 4.64
N GLN A 124 1.62 -6.62 4.33
CA GLN A 124 0.31 -7.11 4.73
C GLN A 124 0.40 -7.90 6.03
N ASN A 125 -0.58 -7.66 6.90
CA ASN A 125 -0.94 -8.60 7.95
C ASN A 125 -1.92 -9.64 7.36
N GLU A 126 -1.96 -10.89 7.82
CA GLU A 126 -2.85 -11.97 7.34
C GLU A 126 -4.32 -11.52 7.24
N SER A 127 -4.74 -10.63 8.15
CA SER A 127 -6.09 -10.05 8.17
C SER A 127 -6.45 -9.26 6.89
N LEU A 128 -5.47 -8.88 6.06
CA LEU A 128 -5.64 -8.08 4.83
C LEU A 128 -5.45 -8.88 3.54
N LYS A 129 -5.16 -10.18 3.62
CA LYS A 129 -4.78 -11.03 2.47
C LYS A 129 -5.92 -11.24 1.46
N GLU A 130 -7.18 -11.18 1.89
CA GLU A 130 -8.32 -11.27 0.97
C GLU A 130 -8.53 -9.99 0.17
N PHE A 131 -8.10 -8.84 0.70
CA PHE A 131 -8.30 -7.54 0.07
C PHE A 131 -7.38 -7.34 -1.16
N SER A 132 -6.14 -7.82 -1.12
CA SER A 132 -5.17 -7.64 -2.23
C SER A 132 -5.45 -8.48 -3.47
N LYS A 133 -6.13 -9.63 -3.35
CA LYS A 133 -6.42 -10.51 -4.49
C LYS A 133 -7.27 -9.84 -5.58
N HIS A 134 -8.04 -8.82 -5.22
CA HIS A 134 -8.96 -8.13 -6.12
C HIS A 134 -8.42 -6.78 -6.64
N ILE A 135 -7.21 -6.38 -6.25
CA ILE A 135 -6.68 -5.04 -6.54
C ILE A 135 -5.64 -5.13 -7.66
N ASN A 136 -6.06 -4.87 -8.90
CA ASN A 136 -5.17 -4.70 -10.05
C ASN A 136 -4.65 -3.24 -10.13
N SER A 137 -4.33 -2.65 -8.99
CA SER A 137 -4.09 -1.20 -8.89
C SER A 137 -2.63 -0.80 -8.77
N ASN A 138 -2.37 0.43 -9.22
CA ASN A 138 -1.07 1.09 -9.08
C ASN A 138 -0.84 1.64 -7.67
N ILE A 139 -1.82 1.55 -6.78
CA ILE A 139 -1.79 2.13 -5.44
C ILE A 139 -1.94 1.02 -4.42
N SER A 140 -0.83 0.61 -3.83
CA SER A 140 -0.82 -0.35 -2.74
C SER A 140 -0.64 0.35 -1.38
N PHE A 141 -1.30 -0.20 -0.37
CA PHE A 141 -1.23 0.29 1.01
C PHE A 141 -0.52 -0.75 1.86
N SER A 142 0.31 -0.31 2.81
CA SER A 142 0.74 -1.14 3.93
C SER A 142 0.20 -0.57 5.21
N ILE A 143 -0.15 -1.45 6.16
CA ILE A 143 -0.25 -1.05 7.55
C ILE A 143 1.03 -1.53 8.23
N ILE A 144 1.83 -0.58 8.69
CA ILE A 144 3.10 -0.86 9.39
C ILE A 144 2.94 -0.51 10.88
N GLN A 145 3.55 -1.30 11.75
CA GLN A 145 3.57 -1.04 13.18
C GLN A 145 4.96 -0.52 13.59
N LYS A 146 5.01 0.67 14.20
CA LYS A 146 6.23 1.26 14.77
C LYS A 146 6.00 1.51 16.26
N GLY A 147 6.49 0.60 17.10
CA GLY A 147 6.19 0.59 18.53
C GLY A 147 4.72 0.21 18.80
N SER A 148 4.04 0.99 19.64
CA SER A 148 2.59 0.82 19.91
C SER A 148 1.69 1.46 18.85
N ALA A 149 2.24 2.28 17.96
CA ALA A 149 1.48 2.99 16.94
C ALA A 149 1.46 2.23 15.60
N LYS A 150 0.32 2.29 14.93
CA LYS A 150 0.13 1.86 13.54
C LYS A 150 0.25 3.07 12.61
N TYR A 151 0.82 2.83 11.44
CA TYR A 151 0.96 3.81 10.38
C TYR A 151 0.49 3.17 9.09
N ILE A 152 0.02 4.01 8.19
CA ILE A 152 -0.26 3.60 6.82
C ILE A 152 0.85 4.13 5.93
N LEU A 153 1.50 3.22 5.21
CA LEU A 153 2.45 3.59 4.17
C LEU A 153 1.75 3.42 2.83
N THR A 154 1.58 4.52 2.11
CA THR A 154 1.03 4.50 0.77
C THR A 154 2.09 4.21 -0.25
N SER A 155 1.58 4.00 -1.45
CA SER A 155 2.33 3.46 -2.54
C SER A 155 3.44 4.40 -3.04
N ASP A 156 3.19 5.70 -2.96
CA ASP A 156 4.14 6.77 -3.25
C ASP A 156 5.13 7.05 -2.11
N GLY A 157 5.14 6.22 -1.05
CA GLY A 157 6.03 6.36 0.09
C GLY A 157 5.58 7.41 1.10
N LYS A 158 4.38 8.00 0.95
CA LYS A 158 3.82 8.86 1.99
C LYS A 158 3.39 8.02 3.19
N GLU A 159 3.62 8.58 4.35
CA GLU A 159 3.28 7.94 5.61
C GLU A 159 2.17 8.74 6.30
N PHE A 160 1.16 8.02 6.78
CA PHE A 160 0.04 8.57 7.54
C PHE A 160 -0.01 7.90 8.90
N GLY A 161 -0.17 8.70 9.96
CA GLY A 161 -0.19 8.26 11.35
C GLY A 161 0.42 9.32 12.27
N PRO A 162 0.62 8.99 13.56
CA PRO A 162 0.34 7.70 14.19
C PRO A 162 -1.15 7.44 14.41
N PHE A 163 -1.54 6.17 14.34
CA PHE A 163 -2.88 5.68 14.68
C PHE A 163 -2.80 4.59 15.76
N THR A 164 -3.83 4.48 16.59
CA THR A 164 -4.00 3.33 17.48
C THR A 164 -4.53 2.11 16.73
N GLU A 165 -5.37 2.35 15.73
CA GLU A 165 -5.98 1.34 14.88
C GLU A 165 -6.14 1.89 13.46
N VAL A 166 -6.10 1.02 12.47
CA VAL A 166 -6.29 1.38 11.06
C VAL A 166 -7.30 0.40 10.50
N GLU A 167 -8.37 0.93 9.91
CA GLU A 167 -9.34 0.11 9.19
C GLU A 167 -8.78 -0.31 7.83
N THR A 168 -9.35 -1.36 7.25
CA THR A 168 -8.99 -1.83 5.92
C THR A 168 -9.12 -0.68 4.91
N PRO A 169 -8.03 -0.28 4.23
CA PRO A 169 -8.10 0.72 3.16
C PRO A 169 -9.13 0.30 2.12
N PHE A 170 -9.77 1.24 1.47
CA PHE A 170 -10.68 0.94 0.36
C PHE A 170 -10.22 1.63 -0.92
N GLN A 171 -10.45 0.99 -2.06
CA GLN A 171 -10.19 1.56 -3.39
C GLN A 171 -11.37 1.34 -4.35
N THR A 172 -11.69 2.34 -5.16
CA THR A 172 -12.70 2.23 -6.22
C THR A 172 -12.33 1.19 -7.27
N ILE A 173 -13.33 0.65 -7.97
CA ILE A 173 -13.15 -0.32 -9.06
C ILE A 173 -12.30 0.27 -10.20
N ASP A 174 -12.45 1.56 -10.50
CA ASP A 174 -11.65 2.26 -11.52
C ASP A 174 -10.23 2.62 -11.06
N LEU A 175 -9.92 2.33 -9.80
CA LEU A 175 -8.62 2.51 -9.16
C LEU A 175 -8.16 3.98 -9.02
N GLN A 176 -9.02 4.95 -9.36
CA GLN A 176 -8.67 6.37 -9.31
C GLN A 176 -8.80 6.97 -7.91
N ASN A 177 -9.66 6.39 -7.07
CA ASN A 177 -9.92 6.89 -5.73
C ASN A 177 -9.68 5.82 -4.67
N TRP A 178 -9.17 6.25 -3.54
CA TRP A 178 -8.99 5.42 -2.36
C TRP A 178 -9.14 6.26 -1.11
N TRP A 179 -9.46 5.61 0.00
CA TRP A 179 -9.35 6.23 1.30
C TRP A 179 -8.91 5.24 2.35
N ILE A 180 -8.56 5.81 3.48
CA ILE A 180 -8.14 5.07 4.66
C ILE A 180 -8.69 5.78 5.88
N VAL A 181 -9.16 4.96 6.83
CA VAL A 181 -9.62 5.41 8.13
C VAL A 181 -8.59 4.97 9.15
N GLY A 182 -7.97 5.95 9.81
CA GLY A 182 -7.07 5.74 10.94
C GLY A 182 -7.72 6.22 12.23
N LYS A 183 -7.79 5.37 13.24
CA LYS A 183 -8.25 5.74 14.58
C LYS A 183 -7.10 6.37 15.35
N VAL A 184 -7.28 7.62 15.80
CA VAL A 184 -6.24 8.37 16.54
C VAL A 184 -6.32 8.08 18.03
N ASN A 185 -7.53 7.88 18.55
CA ASN A 185 -7.81 7.47 19.93
C ASN A 185 -9.18 6.77 20.01
N HIS A 186 -9.66 6.42 21.20
CA HIS A 186 -10.93 5.69 21.39
C HIS A 186 -12.15 6.31 20.71
N SER A 187 -12.16 7.62 20.47
CA SER A 187 -13.34 8.37 20.00
C SER A 187 -13.11 9.18 18.73
N ASN A 188 -11.87 9.24 18.23
CA ASN A 188 -11.51 10.09 17.10
C ASN A 188 -10.89 9.30 15.96
N TYR A 189 -11.37 9.60 14.76
CA TYR A 189 -10.92 9.05 13.50
C TYR A 189 -10.33 10.15 12.62
N THR A 190 -9.40 9.75 11.78
CA THR A 190 -8.84 10.51 10.67
C THR A 190 -9.20 9.79 9.38
N LEU A 191 -9.85 10.50 8.47
CA LEU A 191 -10.14 10.04 7.11
C LEU A 191 -9.13 10.67 6.15
N ILE A 192 -8.42 9.84 5.40
CA ILE A 192 -7.49 10.27 4.36
C ILE A 192 -8.02 9.77 3.02
N ILE A 193 -8.14 10.65 2.04
CA ILE A 193 -8.65 10.33 0.71
C ILE A 193 -7.63 10.77 -0.33
N ASN A 194 -7.24 9.82 -1.19
CA ASN A 194 -6.25 10.01 -2.24
C ASN A 194 -4.90 10.57 -1.76
N GLY A 195 -4.63 10.51 -0.45
CA GLY A 195 -3.43 11.05 0.17
C GLY A 195 -3.29 12.56 0.05
N ILE A 196 -4.38 13.26 -0.30
CA ILE A 196 -4.44 14.71 -0.50
C ILE A 196 -5.44 15.33 0.46
N PHE A 197 -6.61 14.70 0.59
CA PHE A 197 -7.65 15.20 1.49
C PHE A 197 -7.55 14.49 2.84
N ARG A 198 -7.58 15.27 3.92
CA ARG A 198 -7.48 14.79 5.29
C ARG A 198 -8.53 15.47 6.14
N LEU A 199 -9.34 14.68 6.83
CA LEU A 199 -10.25 15.13 7.87
C LEU A 199 -9.89 14.46 9.18
N ASP A 200 -9.59 15.27 10.19
CA ASP A 200 -9.25 14.80 11.54
C ASP A 200 -10.41 15.04 12.51
N ASN A 201 -10.33 14.43 13.70
CA ASN A 201 -11.30 14.58 14.78
C ASN A 201 -12.73 14.21 14.40
N LEU A 202 -12.86 13.21 13.52
CA LEU A 202 -14.16 12.62 13.18
C LEU A 202 -14.61 11.73 14.34
N GLN A 203 -15.86 11.85 14.77
CA GLN A 203 -16.44 11.00 15.81
C GLN A 203 -16.96 9.68 15.22
N ASP A 204 -17.32 9.70 13.94
CA ASP A 204 -17.87 8.58 13.21
C ASP A 204 -17.71 8.79 11.70
N ILE A 205 -17.62 7.70 10.94
CA ILE A 205 -17.48 7.68 9.49
C ILE A 205 -18.45 6.63 8.96
N GLY A 206 -19.44 7.08 8.21
CA GLY A 206 -20.41 6.19 7.58
C GLY A 206 -19.80 5.40 6.43
N ILE A 207 -20.48 4.31 6.05
CA ILE A 207 -20.05 3.49 4.92
C ILE A 207 -20.13 4.35 3.65
N PRO A 208 -19.02 4.55 2.95
CA PRO A 208 -18.99 5.30 1.71
C PRO A 208 -19.73 4.57 0.60
N TYR A 209 -20.45 5.35 -0.19
CA TYR A 209 -21.12 4.91 -1.41
C TYR A 209 -20.34 5.39 -2.64
N PHE A 210 -20.27 4.52 -3.64
CA PHE A 210 -19.56 4.78 -4.89
C PHE A 210 -20.44 4.71 -6.10
N TYR A 211 -20.09 5.58 -7.05
CA TYR A 211 -20.59 5.49 -8.40
C TYR A 211 -19.53 6.02 -9.36
N GLU A 212 -18.98 5.11 -10.17
CA GLU A 212 -17.89 5.40 -11.10
C GLU A 212 -16.69 6.04 -10.39
N THR A 213 -16.29 7.24 -10.81
CA THR A 213 -15.19 8.06 -10.26
C THR A 213 -15.60 8.89 -9.05
N ASN A 214 -16.88 8.85 -8.65
CA ASN A 214 -17.42 9.66 -7.56
C ASN A 214 -17.67 8.83 -6.31
N PHE A 215 -17.52 9.47 -5.14
CA PHE A 215 -17.93 8.88 -3.88
C PHE A 215 -18.60 9.90 -2.97
N ILE A 216 -19.48 9.39 -2.12
CA ILE A 216 -20.13 10.15 -1.05
C ILE A 216 -20.06 9.34 0.23
N LEU A 217 -19.76 9.99 1.34
CA LEU A 217 -19.84 9.38 2.66
C LEU A 217 -20.36 10.40 3.67
N THR A 218 -20.90 9.88 4.77
CA THR A 218 -21.25 10.69 5.93
C THR A 218 -20.09 10.69 6.92
N VAL A 219 -19.82 11.83 7.53
CA VAL A 219 -18.91 11.94 8.68
C VAL A 219 -19.62 12.65 9.82
N LYS A 220 -19.29 12.30 11.06
CA LYS A 220 -19.79 12.99 12.24
C LYS A 220 -18.71 13.88 12.83
N ILE A 221 -18.98 15.19 12.89
CA ILE A 221 -18.09 16.21 13.44
C ILE A 221 -18.87 17.03 14.46
N SER A 222 -18.39 17.09 15.71
CA SER A 222 -19.04 17.86 16.78
C SER A 222 -20.55 17.59 16.91
N ASN A 223 -20.93 16.31 16.99
CA ASN A 223 -22.32 15.84 17.07
C ASN A 223 -23.22 16.15 15.86
N SER A 224 -22.66 16.65 14.77
CA SER A 224 -23.39 16.92 13.54
C SER A 224 -22.91 16.01 12.41
N ASN A 225 -23.84 15.51 11.60
CA ASN A 225 -23.53 14.72 10.42
C ASN A 225 -23.22 15.65 9.24
N TYR A 226 -22.19 15.36 8.46
CA TYR A 226 -21.80 16.08 7.25
C TYR A 226 -21.65 15.11 6.09
N LEU A 227 -21.82 15.60 4.88
CA LEU A 227 -21.47 14.86 3.67
C LEU A 227 -20.07 15.22 3.21
N VAL A 228 -19.30 14.21 2.86
CA VAL A 228 -18.08 14.35 2.07
C VAL A 228 -18.37 13.83 0.68
N VAL A 229 -18.18 14.67 -0.33
CA VAL A 229 -18.38 14.33 -1.74
C VAL A 229 -17.06 14.53 -2.46
N ASN A 230 -16.50 13.47 -3.05
CA ASN A 230 -15.24 13.52 -3.81
C ASN A 230 -14.09 14.22 -3.07
N GLY A 231 -13.98 13.97 -1.77
CA GLY A 231 -12.94 14.56 -0.94
C GLY A 231 -13.18 16.04 -0.62
N LYS A 232 -14.43 16.50 -0.67
CA LYS A 232 -14.83 17.83 -0.20
C LYS A 232 -15.91 17.69 0.85
N LEU A 233 -15.64 18.21 2.04
CA LEU A 233 -16.63 18.35 3.10
C LEU A 233 -17.64 19.43 2.69
N LEU A 234 -18.92 19.09 2.64
CA LEU A 234 -19.97 20.07 2.39
C LEU A 234 -20.18 20.95 3.64
N PRO A 235 -20.34 22.28 3.50
CA PRO A 235 -20.27 23.22 4.62
C PRO A 235 -21.50 23.22 5.54
N HIS A 236 -22.54 22.44 5.22
CA HIS A 236 -23.78 22.43 5.99
C HIS A 236 -24.01 21.05 6.61
N PRO A 237 -24.27 21.00 7.93
CA PRO A 237 -24.58 19.76 8.62
C PRO A 237 -25.99 19.27 8.25
N LEU A 238 -26.12 17.97 8.01
CA LEU A 238 -27.38 17.29 7.74
C LEU A 238 -28.27 17.41 8.97
N LYS A 239 -29.34 18.21 8.85
CA LYS A 239 -30.38 18.29 9.87
C LYS A 239 -31.32 17.11 9.68
N ASN A 240 -31.56 16.36 10.76
CA ASN A 240 -32.57 15.29 10.84
C ASN A 240 -32.31 14.02 9.99
N LEU A 241 -31.09 13.80 9.48
CA LEU A 241 -30.70 12.45 9.09
C LEU A 241 -30.31 11.68 10.35
N GLU A 242 -31.22 10.85 10.86
CA GLU A 242 -30.80 9.62 11.52
C GLU A 242 -29.91 8.84 10.54
N GLN A 243 -28.90 8.11 11.03
CA GLN A 243 -27.96 7.34 10.21
C GLN A 243 -28.64 6.13 9.51
N THR A 244 -29.79 6.33 8.89
CA THR A 244 -30.40 5.35 8.01
C THR A 244 -29.76 5.48 6.65
N THR A 245 -29.41 4.32 6.11
CA THR A 245 -28.85 4.06 4.79
C THR A 245 -29.29 5.11 3.77
N ILE A 246 -28.35 5.86 3.18
CA ILE A 246 -28.65 6.71 2.02
C ILE A 246 -29.23 5.79 0.94
N HIS A 247 -30.55 5.75 0.85
CA HIS A 247 -31.24 4.87 -0.09
C HIS A 247 -30.85 5.28 -1.52
N LYS A 248 -30.80 4.30 -2.44
CA LYS A 248 -30.54 4.52 -3.88
C LYS A 248 -31.37 5.68 -4.48
N LYS A 249 -32.57 5.95 -3.96
CA LYS A 249 -33.41 7.10 -4.36
C LYS A 249 -32.82 8.45 -3.93
N THR A 250 -32.30 8.54 -2.71
CA THR A 250 -31.58 9.71 -2.21
C THR A 250 -30.30 9.95 -3.02
N TRP A 251 -29.61 8.87 -3.42
CA TRP A 251 -28.51 8.95 -4.38
C TRP A 251 -28.94 9.55 -5.71
N LEU A 252 -29.96 8.99 -6.38
CA LEU A 252 -30.43 9.50 -7.68
C LEU A 252 -30.85 10.97 -7.63
N ALA A 253 -31.39 11.41 -6.48
CA ALA A 253 -31.74 12.81 -6.26
C ALA A 253 -30.51 13.72 -6.10
N ILE A 254 -29.52 13.27 -5.32
CA ILE A 254 -28.24 13.97 -5.14
C ILE A 254 -27.49 14.01 -6.47
N GLU A 255 -27.38 12.89 -7.17
CA GLU A 255 -26.76 12.76 -8.50
C GLU A 255 -27.43 13.70 -9.51
N LYS A 256 -28.76 13.63 -9.65
CA LYS A 256 -29.51 14.54 -10.54
C LYS A 256 -29.28 16.00 -10.16
N SER A 257 -29.17 16.32 -8.88
CA SER A 257 -28.89 17.69 -8.43
C SER A 257 -27.43 18.11 -8.64
N ILE A 258 -26.46 17.20 -8.59
CA ILE A 258 -25.04 17.46 -8.80
C ILE A 258 -24.75 17.56 -10.30
N THR A 259 -25.21 16.60 -11.10
CA THR A 259 -25.01 16.54 -12.56
C THR A 259 -25.62 17.75 -13.26
N ASN A 260 -26.81 18.18 -12.86
CA ASN A 260 -27.43 19.40 -13.39
C ASN A 260 -26.72 20.70 -12.98
N ARG A 261 -25.78 20.66 -12.02
CA ARG A 261 -25.12 21.85 -11.43
C ARG A 261 -23.62 21.93 -11.69
N ILE A 262 -22.94 20.81 -11.96
CA ILE A 262 -21.53 20.85 -12.40
C ILE A 262 -21.42 21.41 -13.83
N ILE A 263 -22.48 21.30 -14.63
CA ILE A 263 -22.54 21.83 -16.01
C ILE A 263 -22.82 23.37 -16.02
N GLY A 264 -23.13 23.99 -14.86
CA GLY A 264 -23.34 25.44 -14.75
C GLY A 264 -22.71 26.03 -13.49
N GLU A 265 -21.60 26.74 -13.68
CA GLU A 265 -20.79 27.58 -12.77
C GLU A 265 -21.18 27.76 -11.28
N ASN A 266 -20.14 27.80 -10.44
CA ASN A 266 -20.05 28.37 -9.08
C ASN A 266 -21.12 27.95 -8.05
N ILE A 267 -20.72 27.07 -7.13
CA ILE A 267 -21.50 26.66 -5.96
C ILE A 267 -21.60 27.86 -4.98
N THR A 268 -22.61 28.71 -5.15
CA THR A 268 -22.97 29.77 -4.18
C THR A 268 -23.93 29.25 -3.10
N LYS A 269 -24.00 29.95 -1.95
CA LYS A 269 -24.80 29.60 -0.74
C LYS A 269 -26.27 29.21 -1.03
N THR A 270 -26.88 29.78 -2.08
CA THR A 270 -28.27 29.51 -2.48
C THR A 270 -28.46 28.08 -2.99
N ASN A 271 -27.43 27.50 -3.61
CA ASN A 271 -27.48 26.17 -4.21
C ASN A 271 -27.55 25.06 -3.17
N ILE A 272 -26.93 25.25 -2.00
CA ILE A 272 -26.95 24.23 -0.95
C ILE A 272 -28.33 24.13 -0.30
N LYS A 273 -29.04 25.26 -0.14
CA LYS A 273 -30.41 25.29 0.43
C LYS A 273 -31.39 24.44 -0.39
N THR A 274 -31.27 24.43 -1.73
CA THR A 274 -32.13 23.60 -2.61
C THR A 274 -31.80 22.12 -2.53
N LEU A 275 -30.50 21.77 -2.41
CA LEU A 275 -30.09 20.38 -2.23
C LEU A 275 -30.74 19.84 -0.94
N TYR A 276 -30.69 20.63 0.13
CA TYR A 276 -31.37 20.34 1.40
C TYR A 276 -32.89 20.17 1.27
N THR A 277 -33.59 21.05 0.52
CA THR A 277 -35.05 20.91 0.35
C THR A 277 -35.44 19.74 -0.53
N THR A 278 -34.63 19.36 -1.51
CA THR A 278 -34.92 18.18 -2.35
C THR A 278 -34.64 16.89 -1.58
N THR A 279 -33.56 16.82 -0.80
CA THR A 279 -33.26 15.65 0.03
C THR A 279 -34.28 15.47 1.15
N ASN A 280 -34.72 16.54 1.82
CA ASN A 280 -35.77 16.48 2.87
C ASN A 280 -37.20 16.32 2.33
N ARG A 281 -37.42 16.36 1.01
CA ARG A 281 -38.71 15.99 0.39
C ARG A 281 -38.75 14.54 -0.07
N ILE A 282 -37.59 13.89 -0.15
CA ILE A 282 -37.41 12.52 -0.65
C ILE A 282 -37.18 11.52 0.50
N LEU A 283 -36.64 12.01 1.62
CA LEU A 283 -36.71 11.38 2.94
C LEU A 283 -38.05 11.71 3.61
#